data_AF-A0A1G5F2H4-F1
#
_entry.id   AF-A0A1G5F2H4-F1
#
_cell.length_a   1.000
_cell.length_b   1.000
_cell.length_c   1.000
_cell.angle_alpha   90.00
_cell.angle_beta   90.00
_cell.angle_gamma   90.00
#
_symmetry.space_group_name_H-M   'P 1'
#
loop_
_entity.id
_entity.type
_entity.pdbx_description
1 polymer ?
#
loop_
_entity_poly.entity_id
_entity_poly.type
_entity_poly.pdbx_seq_one_letter_code
_entity_poly.pdbx_strand_id
1 'polypeptide(L)'
;MSGLDERRFRRLLAWYPRSWRRAHGDVLVAMMLDEAERTGRAGPTGAETRSAIVHGLGARLGATAAIVAASLAILATAAGQIGILFITGGGQAFHEPMLFAMTGVAPAATGIALVALLRAVALLRDGAALIAIVALALAGVCSGLAGIGWSQGFDAADAGLPQTGLAGMTVPLAGAGVLLTTIAFALLIAPALRRVGLGRPAGLLAIVVAIIAAPVTGAFVFFSPGTTAVVSIVVLVVAALPRTRGVRRDVPDAVAPAAPVPVPAAPHSSVGGAALSRVLAGIALSGGAVGMAWAFAGAAWSSTARGDDTVAMREGIVILAVSMIPALVALGVVLRRSRRRPGRDVWIPVVAAATGFLIIATEYLVTYGNGDITIGWVGAAAAIGVALAWWIVARMPLSTGYGSATGIRVGVGLAIALAYTLVLGLALTPMLAFATPVLALVVLVLPWRRSSAPSLVVGQVA
;
A
#
# COMPACT_ATOMS: atom_id res chain seq x y z
N MET A 1 -41.45 -34.88 18.26
CA MET A 1 -40.18 -34.34 17.73
C MET A 1 -40.34 -32.84 17.58
N SER A 2 -39.95 -32.06 18.59
CA SER A 2 -40.02 -30.60 18.54
C SER A 2 -38.97 -30.09 17.56
N GLY A 3 -39.39 -29.72 16.35
CA GLY A 3 -38.48 -29.26 15.31
C GLY A 3 -37.71 -28.04 15.78
N LEU A 4 -36.39 -28.18 15.95
CA LEU A 4 -35.50 -27.05 16.15
C LEU A 4 -35.72 -26.04 15.01
N ASP A 5 -35.85 -24.77 15.34
CA ASP A 5 -36.05 -23.70 14.37
C ASP A 5 -34.73 -23.42 13.64
N GLU A 6 -34.36 -24.30 12.70
CA GLU A 6 -33.17 -24.23 11.86
C GLU A 6 -33.02 -22.85 11.19
N ARG A 7 -34.14 -22.17 10.92
CA ARG A 7 -34.14 -20.81 10.36
C ARG A 7 -33.46 -19.80 11.27
N ARG A 8 -33.51 -19.96 12.60
CA ARG A 8 -32.79 -19.07 13.54
C ARG A 8 -31.28 -19.28 13.47
N PHE A 9 -30.82 -20.52 13.36
CA PHE A 9 -29.39 -20.82 13.21
C PHE A 9 -28.87 -20.37 11.85
N ARG A 10 -29.61 -20.61 10.76
CA ARG A 10 -29.25 -20.13 9.41
C ARG A 10 -29.17 -18.61 9.30
N ARG A 11 -29.97 -17.86 10.09
CA ARG A 11 -29.89 -16.38 10.13
C ARG A 11 -28.53 -15.89 10.60
N LEU A 12 -27.82 -16.62 11.45
CA LEU A 12 -26.47 -16.26 11.89
C LEU A 12 -25.44 -16.33 10.76
N LEU A 13 -25.68 -17.14 9.73
CA LEU A 13 -24.79 -17.21 8.57
C LEU A 13 -24.76 -15.89 7.78
N ALA A 14 -25.79 -15.02 7.90
CA ALA A 14 -25.85 -13.73 7.20
C ALA A 14 -24.59 -12.86 7.43
N TRP A 15 -24.00 -12.95 8.62
CA TRP A 15 -22.78 -12.25 9.00
C TRP A 15 -21.55 -12.69 8.19
N TYR A 16 -21.50 -13.93 7.74
CA TYR A 16 -20.40 -14.48 6.95
C TYR A 16 -20.45 -14.07 5.47
N PRO A 17 -19.31 -14.00 4.76
CA PRO A 17 -19.30 -13.76 3.32
C PRO A 17 -19.94 -14.92 2.53
N ARG A 18 -20.51 -14.61 1.36
CA ARG A 18 -21.24 -15.58 0.52
C ARG A 18 -20.42 -16.82 0.17
N SER A 19 -19.15 -16.66 -0.17
CA SER A 19 -18.25 -17.79 -0.49
C SER A 19 -18.05 -18.71 0.71
N TRP A 20 -17.84 -18.13 1.89
CA TRP A 20 -17.66 -18.89 3.13
C TRP A 20 -18.92 -19.67 3.49
N ARG A 21 -20.10 -19.02 3.38
CA ARG A 21 -21.40 -19.67 3.63
C ARG A 21 -21.61 -20.91 2.75
N ARG A 22 -21.26 -20.84 1.46
CA ARG A 22 -21.43 -21.97 0.54
C ARG A 22 -20.53 -23.16 0.88
N ALA A 23 -19.34 -22.89 1.42
CA ALA A 23 -18.35 -23.93 1.68
C ALA A 23 -18.49 -24.55 3.09
N HIS A 24 -18.88 -23.76 4.10
CA HIS A 24 -18.86 -24.18 5.50
C HIS A 24 -20.19 -24.00 6.23
N GLY A 25 -21.19 -23.36 5.59
CA GLY A 25 -22.43 -22.95 6.25
C GLY A 25 -23.24 -24.14 6.76
N ASP A 26 -23.40 -25.18 5.94
CA ASP A 26 -24.19 -26.35 6.31
C ASP A 26 -23.54 -27.14 7.44
N VAL A 27 -22.21 -27.29 7.41
CA VAL A 27 -21.44 -27.96 8.48
C VAL A 27 -21.52 -27.19 9.80
N LEU A 28 -21.39 -25.86 9.76
CA LEU A 28 -21.51 -25.04 10.97
C LEU A 28 -22.91 -25.13 11.57
N VAL A 29 -23.96 -25.07 10.74
CA VAL A 29 -25.35 -25.17 11.22
C VAL A 29 -25.62 -26.55 11.82
N ALA A 30 -25.15 -27.62 11.18
CA ALA A 30 -25.28 -28.98 11.72
C ALA A 30 -24.64 -29.09 13.12
N MET A 31 -23.38 -28.63 13.28
CA MET A 31 -22.72 -28.64 14.59
C MET A 31 -23.47 -27.83 15.67
N MET A 32 -24.05 -26.69 15.31
CA MET A 32 -24.83 -25.88 16.25
C MET A 32 -26.16 -26.53 16.63
N LEU A 33 -26.79 -27.26 15.71
CA LEU A 33 -28.02 -28.01 15.97
C LEU A 33 -27.74 -29.22 16.85
N ASP A 34 -26.71 -30.02 16.55
CA ASP A 34 -26.31 -31.16 17.38
C ASP A 34 -26.05 -30.74 18.84
N GLU A 35 -25.34 -29.63 19.01
CA GLU A 35 -25.03 -29.07 20.33
C GLU A 35 -26.28 -28.51 21.04
N ALA A 36 -27.25 -27.96 20.28
CA ALA A 36 -28.52 -27.50 20.81
C ALA A 36 -29.42 -28.68 21.24
N GLU A 37 -29.46 -29.78 20.46
CA GLU A 37 -30.19 -31.00 20.83
C GLU A 37 -29.60 -31.63 22.10
N ARG A 38 -28.28 -31.77 22.14
CA ARG A 38 -27.55 -32.32 23.30
C ARG A 38 -27.85 -31.57 24.60
N THR A 39 -28.08 -30.27 24.51
CA THR A 39 -28.31 -29.39 25.68
C THR A 39 -29.78 -29.02 25.87
N GLY A 40 -30.70 -29.61 25.09
CA GLY A 40 -32.15 -29.38 25.20
C GLY A 40 -32.59 -27.95 24.85
N ARG A 41 -31.85 -27.24 24.00
CA ARG A 41 -32.11 -25.84 23.66
C ARG A 41 -32.90 -25.70 22.36
N ALA A 42 -33.88 -24.80 22.34
CA ALA A 42 -34.69 -24.50 21.16
C ALA A 42 -34.08 -23.47 20.19
N GLY A 43 -32.92 -22.89 20.50
CA GLY A 43 -32.32 -21.84 19.68
C GLY A 43 -30.88 -21.47 20.09
N PRO A 44 -30.24 -20.57 19.31
CA PRO A 44 -28.86 -20.16 19.55
C PRO A 44 -28.74 -19.30 20.82
N THR A 45 -27.63 -19.46 21.52
CA THR A 45 -27.31 -18.64 22.70
C THR A 45 -26.81 -17.24 22.32
N GLY A 46 -26.83 -16.31 23.27
CA GLY A 46 -26.22 -14.99 23.09
C GLY A 46 -24.71 -15.06 22.82
N ALA A 47 -24.01 -16.02 23.44
CA ALA A 47 -22.58 -16.25 23.21
C ALA A 47 -22.30 -16.78 21.80
N GLU A 48 -23.08 -17.75 21.32
CA GLU A 48 -23.02 -18.26 19.93
C GLU A 48 -23.31 -17.14 18.92
N THR A 49 -24.33 -16.32 19.18
CA THR A 49 -24.69 -15.17 18.34
C THR A 49 -23.55 -14.15 18.27
N ARG A 50 -22.96 -13.78 19.42
CA ARG A 50 -21.82 -12.85 19.47
C ARG A 50 -20.60 -13.42 18.75
N SER A 51 -20.31 -14.70 18.96
CA SER A 51 -19.20 -15.40 18.30
C SER A 51 -19.40 -15.42 16.78
N ALA A 52 -20.60 -15.73 16.31
CA ALA A 52 -20.94 -15.74 14.88
C ALA A 52 -20.83 -14.35 14.25
N ILE A 53 -21.25 -13.29 14.96
CA ILE A 53 -21.10 -11.89 14.49
C ILE A 53 -19.61 -11.54 14.37
N VAL A 54 -18.83 -11.76 15.43
CA VAL A 54 -17.40 -11.41 15.46
C VAL A 54 -16.63 -12.18 14.40
N HIS A 55 -16.85 -13.49 14.29
CA HIS A 55 -16.15 -14.32 13.32
C HIS A 55 -16.64 -14.06 11.88
N GLY A 56 -17.94 -13.86 11.68
CA GLY A 56 -18.52 -13.52 10.38
C GLY A 56 -18.02 -12.18 9.84
N LEU A 57 -17.99 -11.14 10.67
CA LEU A 57 -17.41 -9.84 10.31
C LEU A 57 -15.89 -9.94 10.12
N GLY A 58 -15.17 -10.66 10.99
CA GLY A 58 -13.74 -10.93 10.85
C GLY A 58 -13.39 -11.70 9.57
N ALA A 59 -14.26 -12.60 9.11
CA ALA A 59 -14.10 -13.33 7.85
C ALA A 59 -14.18 -12.42 6.62
N ARG A 60 -14.75 -11.21 6.75
CA ARG A 60 -14.77 -10.19 5.68
C ARG A 60 -13.49 -9.35 5.64
N LEU A 61 -12.70 -9.35 6.71
CA LEU A 61 -11.42 -8.65 6.81
C LEU A 61 -10.29 -9.47 6.17
N GLY A 62 -10.27 -9.51 4.84
CA GLY A 62 -9.25 -10.16 4.04
C GLY A 62 -8.46 -9.18 3.16
N ALA A 63 -7.61 -9.73 2.29
CA ALA A 63 -6.80 -8.94 1.35
C ALA A 63 -7.64 -7.98 0.48
N THR A 64 -8.87 -8.37 0.10
CA THR A 64 -9.78 -7.49 -0.64
C THR A 64 -10.23 -6.29 0.18
N ALA A 65 -10.55 -6.47 1.47
CA ALA A 65 -10.89 -5.37 2.35
C ALA A 65 -9.70 -4.42 2.54
N ALA A 66 -8.48 -4.96 2.66
CA ALA A 66 -7.25 -4.17 2.71
C ALA A 66 -7.05 -3.34 1.42
N ILE A 67 -7.27 -3.93 0.24
CA ILE A 67 -7.18 -3.24 -1.05
C ILE A 67 -8.22 -2.11 -1.13
N VAL A 68 -9.48 -2.38 -0.78
CA VAL A 68 -10.56 -1.38 -0.84
C VAL A 68 -10.29 -0.23 0.12
N ALA A 69 -9.90 -0.53 1.36
CA ALA A 69 -9.60 0.50 2.35
C ALA A 69 -8.35 1.32 1.96
N ALA A 70 -7.28 0.70 1.48
CA ALA A 70 -6.09 1.42 0.99
C ALA A 70 -6.42 2.27 -0.25
N SER A 71 -7.29 1.78 -1.13
CA SER A 71 -7.77 2.53 -2.29
C SER A 71 -8.56 3.77 -1.87
N LEU A 72 -9.45 3.64 -0.90
CA LEU A 72 -10.20 4.76 -0.33
C LEU A 72 -9.26 5.78 0.32
N ALA A 73 -8.24 5.33 1.04
CA ALA A 73 -7.25 6.21 1.65
C ALA A 73 -6.52 7.05 0.61
N ILE A 74 -6.04 6.43 -0.47
CA ILE A 74 -5.34 7.14 -1.56
C ILE A 74 -6.27 8.12 -2.27
N LEU A 75 -7.52 7.72 -2.54
CA LEU A 75 -8.53 8.60 -3.14
C LEU A 75 -8.83 9.82 -2.26
N ALA A 76 -9.05 9.60 -0.96
CA ALA A 76 -9.32 10.68 -0.01
C ALA A 76 -8.11 11.62 0.15
N THR A 77 -6.88 11.08 0.13
CA THR A 77 -5.64 11.87 0.13
C THR A 77 -5.53 12.75 -1.12
N ALA A 78 -5.73 12.15 -2.30
CA ALA A 78 -5.65 12.87 -3.56
C ALA A 78 -6.74 13.94 -3.69
N ALA A 79 -7.99 13.61 -3.34
CA ALA A 79 -9.10 14.56 -3.35
C ALA A 79 -8.85 15.74 -2.42
N GLY A 80 -8.43 15.47 -1.18
CA GLY A 80 -8.10 16.50 -0.21
C GLY A 80 -6.96 17.41 -0.68
N GLN A 81 -5.87 16.83 -1.17
CA GLN A 81 -4.74 17.60 -1.67
C GLN A 81 -5.11 18.48 -2.88
N ILE A 82 -5.89 17.95 -3.83
CA ILE A 82 -6.34 18.73 -4.99
C ILE A 82 -7.24 19.87 -4.56
N GLY A 83 -8.18 19.59 -3.65
CA GLY A 83 -9.09 20.59 -3.13
C GLY A 83 -8.36 21.74 -2.45
N ILE A 84 -7.36 21.43 -1.62
CA ILE A 84 -6.57 22.43 -0.90
C ILE A 84 -5.68 23.24 -1.87
N LEU A 85 -5.01 22.59 -2.83
CA LEU A 85 -4.03 23.25 -3.68
C LEU A 85 -4.64 24.04 -4.85
N PHE A 86 -5.72 23.55 -5.45
CA PHE A 86 -6.19 24.06 -6.75
C PHE A 86 -7.57 24.69 -6.72
N ILE A 87 -8.33 24.55 -5.62
CA ILE A 87 -9.70 25.05 -5.53
C ILE A 87 -9.77 26.14 -4.46
N THR A 88 -9.22 27.31 -4.80
CA THR A 88 -9.05 28.46 -3.91
C THR A 88 -10.27 29.38 -3.82
N GLY A 89 -11.36 29.11 -4.56
CA GLY A 89 -12.55 29.96 -4.63
C GLY A 89 -13.86 29.34 -4.08
N GLY A 90 -13.82 28.10 -3.56
CA GLY A 90 -15.02 27.37 -3.12
C GLY A 90 -15.56 27.75 -1.74
N GLY A 91 -14.86 28.60 -1.00
CA GLY A 91 -15.17 28.94 0.40
C GLY A 91 -15.08 27.73 1.36
N GLN A 92 -15.48 27.95 2.62
CA GLN A 92 -15.43 26.92 3.67
C GLN A 92 -16.26 25.67 3.31
N ALA A 93 -17.39 25.84 2.61
CA ALA A 93 -18.25 24.75 2.18
C ALA A 93 -17.55 23.71 1.26
N PHE A 94 -16.48 24.11 0.58
CA PHE A 94 -15.66 23.21 -0.23
C PHE A 94 -14.36 22.82 0.48
N HIS A 95 -13.73 23.75 1.20
CA HIS A 95 -12.46 23.51 1.87
C HIS A 95 -12.58 22.49 3.01
N GLU A 96 -13.60 22.61 3.86
CA GLU A 96 -13.76 21.75 5.05
C GLU A 96 -13.98 20.27 4.69
N PRO A 97 -14.84 19.89 3.72
CA PRO A 97 -14.97 18.50 3.31
C PRO A 97 -13.68 17.91 2.72
N MET A 98 -12.91 18.70 1.96
CA MET A 98 -11.63 18.27 1.38
C MET A 98 -10.59 18.05 2.47
N LEU A 99 -10.53 18.95 3.44
CA LEU A 99 -9.66 18.82 4.60
C LEU A 99 -10.05 17.59 5.43
N PHE A 100 -11.34 17.37 5.68
CA PHE A 100 -11.84 16.18 6.39
C PHE A 100 -11.52 14.87 5.65
N ALA A 101 -11.64 14.86 4.32
CA ALA A 101 -11.24 13.71 3.52
C ALA A 101 -9.75 13.40 3.71
N MET A 102 -8.90 14.42 3.70
CA MET A 102 -7.45 14.27 3.86
C MET A 102 -7.03 13.85 5.27
N THR A 103 -7.55 14.50 6.31
CA THR A 103 -7.06 14.35 7.70
C THR A 103 -7.89 13.38 8.52
N GLY A 104 -9.11 13.04 8.08
CA GLY A 104 -10.00 12.11 8.76
C GLY A 104 -10.20 10.80 8.01
N VAL A 105 -10.71 10.88 6.78
CA VAL A 105 -11.06 9.67 6.00
C VAL A 105 -9.80 8.91 5.59
N ALA A 106 -8.78 9.59 5.05
CA ALA A 106 -7.59 8.92 4.53
C ALA A 106 -6.80 8.16 5.62
N PRO A 107 -6.54 8.74 6.80
CA PRO A 107 -5.81 8.02 7.84
C PRO A 107 -6.62 6.88 8.47
N ALA A 108 -7.93 7.06 8.69
CA ALA A 108 -8.80 5.99 9.15
C ALA A 108 -8.81 4.81 8.17
N ALA A 109 -8.99 5.09 6.88
CA ALA A 109 -8.97 4.08 5.84
C ALA A 109 -7.62 3.36 5.76
N THR A 110 -6.50 4.08 5.95
CA THR A 110 -5.15 3.51 6.03
C THR A 110 -5.00 2.54 7.21
N GLY A 111 -5.44 2.96 8.40
CA GLY A 111 -5.43 2.11 9.59
C GLY A 111 -6.28 0.85 9.40
N ILE A 112 -7.48 1.00 8.86
CA ILE A 112 -8.38 -0.13 8.55
C ILE A 112 -7.74 -1.07 7.52
N ALA A 113 -7.04 -0.53 6.52
CA ALA A 113 -6.33 -1.31 5.52
C ALA A 113 -5.20 -2.15 6.15
N LEU A 114 -4.43 -1.56 7.07
CA LEU A 114 -3.40 -2.27 7.83
C LEU A 114 -4.00 -3.39 8.69
N VAL A 115 -5.09 -3.12 9.42
CA VAL A 115 -5.77 -4.14 10.23
C VAL A 115 -6.27 -5.29 9.35
N ALA A 116 -6.89 -4.98 8.21
CA ALA A 116 -7.38 -5.99 7.27
C ALA A 116 -6.23 -6.80 6.66
N LEU A 117 -5.09 -6.18 6.37
CA LEU A 117 -3.90 -6.86 5.87
C LEU A 117 -3.31 -7.80 6.92
N LEU A 118 -3.08 -7.31 8.14
CA LEU A 118 -2.58 -8.10 9.26
C LEU A 118 -3.52 -9.26 9.60
N ARG A 119 -4.83 -9.06 9.46
CA ARG A 119 -5.82 -10.13 9.62
C ARG A 119 -5.73 -11.16 8.49
N ALA A 120 -5.52 -10.72 7.24
CA ALA A 120 -5.39 -11.58 6.07
C ALA A 120 -4.19 -12.52 6.17
N VAL A 121 -3.09 -12.08 6.78
CA VAL A 121 -1.91 -12.92 7.07
C VAL A 121 -1.98 -13.64 8.42
N ALA A 122 -3.19 -13.75 9.00
CA ALA A 122 -3.47 -14.44 10.26
C ALA A 122 -2.63 -13.94 11.46
N LEU A 123 -2.19 -12.68 11.47
CA LEU A 123 -1.48 -12.07 12.60
C LEU A 123 -2.43 -11.58 13.71
N LEU A 124 -3.70 -11.29 13.37
CA LEU A 124 -4.70 -10.74 14.30
C LEU A 124 -5.89 -11.67 14.56
N ARG A 125 -6.46 -11.55 15.76
CA ARG A 125 -7.74 -12.19 16.15
C ARG A 125 -8.92 -11.33 15.72
N ASP A 126 -10.07 -11.97 15.44
CA ASP A 126 -11.27 -11.29 14.92
C ASP A 126 -11.78 -10.17 15.83
N GLY A 127 -11.93 -10.43 17.13
CA GLY A 127 -12.43 -9.42 18.08
C GLY A 127 -11.53 -8.19 18.19
N ALA A 128 -10.21 -8.40 18.28
CA ALA A 128 -9.24 -7.31 18.35
C ALA A 128 -9.21 -6.48 17.07
N ALA A 129 -9.33 -7.13 15.90
CA ALA A 129 -9.38 -6.44 14.61
C ALA A 129 -10.63 -5.56 14.48
N LEU A 130 -11.80 -6.02 14.93
CA LEU A 130 -13.04 -5.24 14.87
C LEU A 130 -12.98 -4.02 15.81
N ILE A 131 -12.51 -4.20 17.04
CA ILE A 131 -12.36 -3.08 17.99
C ILE A 131 -11.35 -2.06 17.44
N ALA A 132 -10.22 -2.52 16.90
CA ALA A 132 -9.22 -1.65 16.29
C ALA A 132 -9.80 -0.85 15.11
N ILE A 133 -10.61 -1.46 14.24
CA ILE A 133 -11.28 -0.77 13.13
C ILE A 133 -12.23 0.32 13.64
N VAL A 134 -13.04 0.02 14.65
CA VAL A 134 -13.95 1.02 15.25
C VAL A 134 -13.16 2.16 15.87
N ALA A 135 -12.11 1.85 16.63
CA ALA A 135 -11.24 2.84 17.24
C ALA A 135 -10.57 3.73 16.18
N LEU A 136 -10.06 3.15 15.09
CA LEU A 136 -9.42 3.89 13.99
C LEU A 136 -10.42 4.74 13.19
N ALA A 137 -11.64 4.26 12.99
CA ALA A 137 -12.69 5.04 12.35
C ALA A 137 -13.06 6.27 13.19
N LEU A 138 -13.27 6.08 14.50
CA LEU A 138 -13.54 7.18 15.43
C LEU A 138 -12.33 8.13 15.54
N ALA A 139 -11.10 7.59 15.55
CA ALA A 139 -9.88 8.40 15.52
C ALA A 139 -9.83 9.27 14.27
N GLY A 140 -10.21 8.75 13.11
CA GLY A 140 -10.33 9.54 11.88
C GLY A 140 -11.38 10.64 11.98
N VAL A 141 -12.55 10.38 12.58
CA VAL A 141 -13.55 11.44 12.80
C VAL A 141 -12.98 12.55 13.68
N CYS A 142 -12.34 12.19 14.80
CA CYS A 142 -11.70 13.15 15.69
C CYS A 142 -10.59 13.94 14.97
N SER A 143 -9.75 13.26 14.19
CA SER A 143 -8.66 13.86 13.41
C SER A 143 -9.17 14.80 12.32
N GLY A 144 -10.22 14.40 11.59
CA GLY A 144 -10.85 15.22 10.55
C GLY A 144 -11.45 16.51 11.12
N LEU A 145 -12.20 16.39 12.22
CA LEU A 145 -12.78 17.55 12.91
C LEU A 145 -11.70 18.45 13.54
N ALA A 146 -10.63 17.86 14.10
CA ALA A 146 -9.49 18.62 14.60
C ALA A 146 -8.76 19.36 13.47
N GLY A 147 -8.63 18.76 12.29
CA GLY A 147 -8.04 19.41 11.12
C GLY A 147 -8.84 20.64 10.68
N ILE A 148 -10.17 20.53 10.60
CA ILE A 148 -11.04 21.69 10.32
C ILE A 148 -10.92 22.74 11.42
N GLY A 149 -10.97 22.33 12.70
CA GLY A 149 -10.83 23.24 13.83
C GLY A 149 -9.51 24.00 13.81
N TRP A 150 -8.41 23.31 13.47
CA TRP A 150 -7.10 23.92 13.29
C TRP A 150 -7.14 25.00 12.21
N SER A 151 -7.67 24.69 11.02
CA SER A 151 -7.80 25.66 9.92
C SER A 151 -8.61 26.90 10.32
N GLN A 152 -9.78 26.70 10.93
CA GLN A 152 -10.62 27.81 11.42
C GLN A 152 -9.92 28.62 12.51
N GLY A 153 -9.10 27.97 13.34
CA GLY A 153 -8.30 28.62 14.37
C GLY A 153 -7.20 29.52 13.80
N PHE A 154 -6.61 29.16 12.65
CA PHE A 154 -5.71 30.04 11.89
C PHE A 154 -6.46 31.25 11.35
N ASP A 155 -7.58 31.02 10.65
CA ASP A 155 -8.38 32.12 10.09
C ASP A 155 -8.84 33.10 11.19
N ALA A 156 -9.26 32.58 12.36
CA ALA A 156 -9.64 33.40 13.51
C ALA A 156 -8.45 34.17 14.09
N ALA A 157 -7.28 33.54 14.19
CA ALA A 157 -6.06 34.20 14.69
C ALA A 157 -5.60 35.32 13.76
N ASP A 158 -5.63 35.10 12.44
CA ASP A 158 -5.29 36.10 11.43
C ASP A 158 -6.27 37.29 11.45
N ALA A 159 -7.54 37.03 11.76
CA ALA A 159 -8.57 38.05 11.94
C ALA A 159 -8.55 38.72 13.33
N GLY A 160 -7.66 38.31 14.24
CA GLY A 160 -7.62 38.81 15.63
C GLY A 160 -8.84 38.43 16.48
N LEU A 161 -9.56 37.37 16.10
CA LEU A 161 -10.76 36.88 16.77
C LEU A 161 -10.44 35.76 17.78
N PRO A 162 -11.26 35.58 18.83
CA PRO A 162 -11.08 34.48 19.77
C PRO A 162 -11.38 33.12 19.11
N GLN A 163 -10.57 32.11 19.42
CA GLN A 163 -10.78 30.74 18.96
C GLN A 163 -11.94 30.07 19.70
N THR A 164 -13.12 30.05 19.08
CA THR A 164 -14.36 29.49 19.64
C THR A 164 -14.89 28.33 18.80
N GLY A 165 -15.90 27.60 19.30
CA GLY A 165 -16.52 26.49 18.57
C GLY A 165 -15.52 25.37 18.25
N LEU A 166 -15.48 24.95 16.97
CA LEU A 166 -14.60 23.86 16.53
C LEU A 166 -13.11 24.23 16.66
N ALA A 167 -12.75 25.50 16.44
CA ALA A 167 -11.38 25.98 16.62
C ALA A 167 -10.88 25.77 18.06
N GLY A 168 -11.72 26.05 19.06
CA GLY A 168 -11.43 25.79 20.46
C GLY A 168 -11.40 24.30 20.84
N MET A 169 -12.04 23.43 20.03
CA MET A 169 -12.09 21.98 20.25
C MET A 169 -10.94 21.21 19.60
N THR A 170 -10.05 21.89 18.87
CA THR A 170 -8.95 21.26 18.12
C THR A 170 -8.08 20.36 18.99
N VAL A 171 -7.60 20.87 20.13
CA VAL A 171 -6.72 20.11 21.04
C VAL A 171 -7.45 18.94 21.71
N PRO A 172 -8.65 19.11 22.29
CA PRO A 172 -9.44 17.99 22.82
C PRO A 172 -9.71 16.90 21.78
N LEU A 173 -10.07 17.26 20.54
CA LEU A 173 -10.35 16.31 19.47
C LEU A 173 -9.08 15.57 19.04
N ALA A 174 -7.96 16.28 18.88
CA ALA A 174 -6.67 15.66 18.59
C ALA A 174 -6.26 14.66 19.69
N GLY A 175 -6.42 15.04 20.96
CA GLY A 175 -6.15 14.18 22.12
C GLY A 175 -7.01 12.91 22.12
N ALA A 176 -8.32 13.05 21.85
CA ALA A 176 -9.22 11.90 21.72
C ALA A 176 -8.82 10.97 20.56
N GLY A 177 -8.44 11.53 19.41
CA GLY A 177 -7.94 10.78 18.26
C GLY A 177 -6.65 9.99 18.57
N VAL A 178 -5.70 10.61 19.28
CA VAL A 178 -4.46 9.95 19.73
C VAL A 178 -4.77 8.81 20.71
N LEU A 179 -5.70 9.01 21.65
CA LEU A 179 -6.11 7.97 22.60
C LEU A 179 -6.74 6.77 21.88
N LEU A 180 -7.64 7.01 20.93
CA LEU A 180 -8.27 5.95 20.14
C LEU A 180 -7.24 5.19 19.29
N THR A 181 -6.27 5.90 18.70
CA THR A 181 -5.15 5.30 17.97
C THR A 181 -4.26 4.45 18.89
N THR A 182 -4.02 4.93 20.12
CA THR A 182 -3.29 4.18 21.17
C THR A 182 -3.99 2.86 21.49
N ILE A 183 -5.32 2.89 21.66
CA ILE A 183 -6.12 1.68 21.91
C ILE A 183 -5.99 0.70 20.74
N ALA A 184 -6.10 1.17 19.50
CA ALA A 184 -5.92 0.33 18.32
C ALA A 184 -4.51 -0.29 18.28
N PHE A 185 -3.46 0.49 18.54
CA PHE A 185 -2.07 0.02 18.52
C PHE A 185 -1.79 -1.03 19.59
N ALA A 186 -2.28 -0.82 20.81
CA ALA A 186 -2.12 -1.80 21.89
C ALA A 186 -2.75 -3.15 21.52
N LEU A 187 -3.92 -3.13 20.87
CA LEU A 187 -4.62 -4.34 20.39
C LEU A 187 -3.88 -5.04 19.23
N LEU A 188 -3.11 -4.29 18.43
CA LEU A 188 -2.33 -4.82 17.31
C LEU A 188 -0.98 -5.40 17.75
N ILE A 189 -0.32 -4.75 18.72
CA ILE A 189 1.03 -5.10 19.17
C ILE A 189 0.99 -6.27 20.17
N ALA A 190 0.00 -6.32 21.06
CA ALA A 190 -0.07 -7.36 22.09
C ALA A 190 -0.05 -8.80 21.54
N PRO A 191 -0.80 -9.14 20.47
CA PRO A 191 -0.71 -10.46 19.85
C PRO A 191 0.66 -10.78 19.25
N ALA A 192 1.34 -9.78 18.67
CA ALA A 192 2.66 -9.95 18.10
C ALA A 192 3.70 -10.24 19.20
N LEU A 193 3.70 -9.47 20.28
CA LEU A 193 4.59 -9.68 21.42
C LEU A 193 4.37 -11.05 22.09
N ARG A 194 3.12 -11.50 22.20
CA ARG A 194 2.80 -12.84 22.73
C ARG A 194 3.37 -13.97 21.86
N ARG A 195 3.42 -13.81 20.53
CA ARG A 195 4.02 -14.80 19.62
C ARG A 195 5.53 -14.93 19.80
N VAL A 196 6.20 -13.87 20.24
CA VAL A 196 7.64 -13.85 20.54
C VAL A 196 7.93 -14.43 21.94
N GLY A 197 6.92 -14.92 22.67
CA GLY A 197 7.10 -15.60 23.95
C GLY A 197 6.99 -14.70 25.19
N LEU A 198 6.63 -13.42 25.03
CA LEU A 198 6.55 -12.43 26.12
C LEU A 198 5.35 -12.63 27.08
N GLY A 199 4.68 -13.79 27.06
CA GLY A 199 3.70 -14.23 28.06
C GLY A 199 2.74 -13.15 28.60
N ARG A 200 2.72 -13.00 29.93
CA ARG A 200 1.91 -12.02 30.67
C ARG A 200 2.35 -10.54 30.47
N PRO A 201 3.65 -10.16 30.45
CA PRO A 201 4.04 -8.76 30.29
C PRO A 201 3.73 -8.16 28.90
N ALA A 202 3.47 -9.00 27.89
CA ALA A 202 3.15 -8.54 26.53
C ALA A 202 2.02 -7.50 26.45
N GLY A 203 1.02 -7.57 27.35
CA GLY A 203 -0.07 -6.58 27.39
C GLY A 203 0.40 -5.20 27.84
N LEU A 204 1.15 -5.14 28.94
CA LEU A 204 1.71 -3.90 29.47
C LEU A 204 2.70 -3.29 28.49
N LEU A 205 3.60 -4.10 27.91
CA LEU A 205 4.57 -3.63 26.93
C LEU A 205 3.89 -3.11 25.66
N ALA A 206 2.81 -3.76 25.19
CA ALA A 206 2.03 -3.26 24.06
C ALA A 206 1.40 -1.89 24.36
N ILE A 207 0.91 -1.67 25.57
CA ILE A 207 0.37 -0.37 26.00
C ILE A 207 1.47 0.69 26.01
N VAL A 208 2.63 0.39 26.62
CA VAL A 208 3.76 1.33 26.66
C VAL A 208 4.23 1.70 25.25
N VAL A 209 4.43 0.69 24.39
CA VAL A 209 4.81 0.94 22.99
C VAL A 209 3.72 1.71 22.25
N ALA A 210 2.45 1.42 22.48
CA ALA A 210 1.35 2.16 21.87
C ALA A 210 1.29 3.62 22.32
N ILE A 211 1.50 3.91 23.62
CA ILE A 211 1.51 5.29 24.15
C ILE A 211 2.64 6.10 23.53
N ILE A 212 3.78 5.48 23.21
CA ILE A 212 4.91 6.15 22.55
C ILE A 212 4.67 6.28 21.04
N ALA A 213 4.22 5.20 20.40
CA ALA A 213 4.08 5.14 18.95
C ALA A 213 2.86 5.91 18.44
N ALA A 214 1.76 5.98 19.19
CA ALA A 214 0.51 6.59 18.72
C ALA A 214 0.57 8.12 18.60
N PRO A 215 1.23 8.90 19.47
CA PRO A 215 1.43 10.34 19.25
C PRO A 215 2.35 10.61 18.05
N VAL A 216 3.43 9.83 17.90
CA VAL A 216 4.34 9.96 16.75
C VAL A 216 3.61 9.60 15.46
N THR A 217 2.87 8.49 15.44
CA THR A 217 2.08 8.08 14.28
C THR A 217 0.93 9.05 14.05
N GLY A 218 0.26 9.53 15.10
CA GLY A 218 -0.76 10.58 15.08
C GLY A 218 -0.27 11.84 14.38
N ALA A 219 0.83 12.40 14.89
CA ALA A 219 1.44 13.62 14.37
C ALA A 219 2.02 13.44 12.95
N PHE A 220 2.75 12.34 12.69
CA PHE A 220 3.42 12.14 11.40
C PHE A 220 2.55 11.49 10.32
N VAL A 221 1.61 10.62 10.67
CA VAL A 221 0.76 9.87 9.72
C VAL A 221 -0.56 10.57 9.46
N PHE A 222 -1.20 11.16 10.46
CA PHE A 222 -2.54 11.73 10.30
C PHE A 222 -2.51 13.20 9.84
N PHE A 223 -1.44 13.94 10.11
CA PHE A 223 -1.26 15.31 9.60
C PHE A 223 -0.41 15.41 8.32
N SER A 224 0.33 14.37 7.94
CA SER A 224 1.06 14.37 6.67
C SER A 224 0.31 13.55 5.61
N PRO A 225 -0.20 14.19 4.56
CA PRO A 225 -0.80 13.48 3.42
C PRO A 225 0.19 12.49 2.78
N GLY A 226 1.49 12.78 2.87
CA GLY A 226 2.54 11.98 2.25
C GLY A 226 2.71 10.61 2.90
N THR A 227 2.78 10.57 4.23
CA THR A 227 2.93 9.31 4.97
C THR A 227 1.68 8.43 4.82
N THR A 228 0.47 9.01 4.87
CA THR A 228 -0.79 8.30 4.60
C THR A 228 -0.80 7.70 3.18
N ALA A 229 -0.37 8.46 2.16
CA ALA A 229 -0.25 7.96 0.80
C ALA A 229 0.76 6.81 0.68
N VAL A 230 1.97 6.96 1.25
CA VAL A 230 3.03 5.95 1.21
C VAL A 230 2.55 4.65 1.86
N VAL A 231 2.05 4.72 3.09
CA VAL A 231 1.60 3.53 3.83
C VAL A 231 0.47 2.84 3.07
N SER A 232 -0.48 3.59 2.52
CA SER A 232 -1.59 3.03 1.74
C SER A 232 -1.11 2.35 0.45
N ILE A 233 -0.17 2.95 -0.27
CA ILE A 233 0.45 2.35 -1.46
C ILE A 233 1.18 1.05 -1.09
N VAL A 234 1.92 1.03 0.02
CA VAL A 234 2.61 -0.17 0.51
C VAL A 234 1.60 -1.27 0.86
N VAL A 235 0.55 -0.97 1.63
CA VAL A 235 -0.51 -1.93 1.98
C VAL A 235 -1.16 -2.50 0.73
N LEU A 236 -1.45 -1.64 -0.24
CA LEU A 236 -2.04 -2.02 -1.51
C LEU A 236 -1.15 -2.98 -2.31
N VAL A 237 0.16 -2.70 -2.39
CA VAL A 237 1.15 -3.58 -3.02
C VAL A 237 1.22 -4.93 -2.31
N VAL A 238 1.31 -4.94 -0.98
CA VAL A 238 1.44 -6.17 -0.19
C VAL A 238 0.16 -7.01 -0.24
N ALA A 239 -1.02 -6.38 -0.14
CA ALA A 239 -2.32 -7.04 -0.29
C ALA A 239 -2.56 -7.55 -1.72
N ALA A 240 -1.86 -6.97 -2.71
CA ALA A 240 -1.90 -7.44 -4.08
C ALA A 240 -1.07 -8.71 -4.33
N LEU A 241 -0.17 -9.10 -3.41
CA LEU A 241 0.70 -10.28 -3.58
C LEU A 241 -0.09 -11.61 -3.53
N PRO A 242 0.36 -12.67 -4.24
CA PRO A 242 -0.31 -13.97 -4.20
C PRO A 242 -0.30 -14.64 -2.82
N ARG A 243 0.80 -14.48 -2.05
CA ARG A 243 0.97 -15.12 -0.74
C ARG A 243 -0.06 -14.64 0.29
N THR A 244 -0.38 -13.35 0.29
CA THR A 244 -1.39 -12.77 1.20
C THR A 244 -2.82 -13.22 0.86
N ARG A 245 -3.03 -13.79 -0.32
CA ARG A 245 -4.29 -14.43 -0.74
C ARG A 245 -4.33 -15.93 -0.51
N GLY A 246 -3.17 -16.60 -0.60
CA GLY A 246 -3.03 -18.05 -0.51
C GLY A 246 -3.25 -18.61 0.90
N VAL A 247 -2.89 -17.85 1.95
CA VAL A 247 -2.98 -18.27 3.38
C VAL A 247 -4.41 -18.63 3.84
N ARG A 248 -5.45 -18.36 3.03
CA ARG A 248 -6.83 -18.77 3.31
C ARG A 248 -7.53 -19.46 2.14
N ARG A 249 -6.78 -19.77 1.08
CA ARG A 249 -7.26 -20.51 -0.10
C ARG A 249 -6.86 -21.98 -0.04
N ASP A 250 -6.51 -22.49 1.14
CA ASP A 250 -6.54 -23.93 1.43
C ASP A 250 -8.00 -24.38 1.44
N VAL A 251 -8.55 -24.45 0.24
CA VAL A 251 -9.63 -25.34 -0.12
C VAL A 251 -8.95 -26.71 -0.16
N PRO A 252 -9.33 -27.69 0.69
CA PRO A 252 -9.21 -29.07 0.28
C PRO A 252 -10.20 -29.18 -0.88
N ASP A 253 -9.72 -28.99 -2.11
CA ASP A 253 -10.52 -29.32 -3.28
C ASP A 253 -10.89 -30.78 -3.08
N ALA A 254 -12.20 -31.02 -2.96
CA ALA A 254 -12.77 -32.35 -3.02
C ALA A 254 -12.10 -33.08 -4.18
N VAL A 255 -11.60 -34.28 -3.89
CA VAL A 255 -10.88 -35.21 -4.77
C VAL A 255 -11.46 -35.19 -6.20
N ALA A 256 -10.96 -34.28 -7.04
CA ALA A 256 -11.10 -34.34 -8.47
C ALA A 256 -9.83 -35.07 -8.96
N PRO A 257 -9.95 -36.09 -9.83
CA PRO A 257 -8.78 -36.79 -10.36
C PRO A 257 -7.86 -35.74 -10.98
N ALA A 258 -6.63 -35.67 -10.47
CA ALA A 258 -5.65 -34.69 -10.87
C ALA A 258 -5.42 -34.82 -12.38
N ALA A 259 -5.99 -33.90 -13.16
CA ALA A 259 -5.56 -33.69 -14.52
C ALA A 259 -4.04 -33.45 -14.47
N PRO A 260 -3.22 -34.09 -15.34
CA PRO A 260 -1.78 -33.92 -15.32
C PRO A 260 -1.49 -32.42 -15.37
N VAL A 261 -0.91 -31.90 -14.28
CA VAL A 261 -0.52 -30.51 -14.18
C VAL A 261 0.41 -30.25 -15.37
N PRO A 262 0.06 -29.37 -16.32
CA PRO A 262 0.99 -29.01 -17.38
C PRO A 262 2.22 -28.45 -16.68
N VAL A 263 3.34 -29.18 -16.73
CA VAL A 263 4.62 -28.68 -16.23
C VAL A 263 4.85 -27.36 -16.97
N PRO A 264 4.88 -26.21 -16.29
CA PRO A 264 5.05 -24.94 -16.98
C PRO A 264 6.36 -25.03 -17.74
N ALA A 265 6.29 -24.98 -19.09
CA ALA A 265 7.47 -24.93 -19.92
C ALA A 265 8.41 -23.85 -19.35
N ALA A 266 9.65 -24.25 -19.03
CA ALA A 266 10.61 -23.35 -18.45
C ALA A 266 10.69 -22.09 -19.32
N PRO A 267 10.65 -20.88 -18.75
CA PRO A 267 10.67 -19.66 -19.54
C PRO A 267 11.97 -19.60 -20.34
N HIS A 268 11.86 -19.84 -21.66
CA HIS A 268 12.93 -19.68 -22.63
C HIS A 268 13.49 -18.26 -22.50
N SER A 269 14.63 -18.10 -21.83
CA SER A 269 15.41 -16.88 -21.88
C SER A 269 16.10 -16.84 -23.24
N SER A 270 15.74 -15.90 -24.11
CA SER A 270 16.59 -15.62 -25.26
C SER A 270 17.94 -15.14 -24.73
N VAL A 271 19.03 -15.80 -25.14
CA VAL A 271 20.40 -15.48 -24.74
C VAL A 271 20.70 -13.98 -24.95
N GLY A 272 20.17 -13.40 -26.03
CA GLY A 272 20.27 -11.97 -26.33
C GLY A 272 19.59 -11.04 -25.32
N GLY A 273 18.44 -11.43 -24.76
CA GLY A 273 17.77 -10.62 -23.73
C GLY A 273 18.55 -10.59 -22.42
N ALA A 274 19.23 -11.68 -22.08
CA ALA A 274 20.08 -11.78 -20.89
C ALA A 274 21.33 -10.92 -20.99
N ALA A 275 22.00 -10.99 -22.14
CA ALA A 275 23.18 -10.19 -22.41
C ALA A 275 22.84 -8.69 -22.40
N LEU A 276 21.78 -8.30 -23.12
CA LEU A 276 21.33 -6.91 -23.18
C LEU A 276 20.99 -6.35 -21.78
N SER A 277 20.22 -7.09 -20.96
CA SER A 277 19.86 -6.59 -19.62
C SER A 277 21.10 -6.41 -18.73
N ARG A 278 22.09 -7.31 -18.82
CA ARG A 278 23.32 -7.22 -18.02
C ARG A 278 24.20 -6.05 -18.46
N VAL A 279 24.34 -5.82 -19.77
CA VAL A 279 25.08 -4.68 -20.31
C VAL A 279 24.44 -3.38 -19.85
N LEU A 280 23.13 -3.23 -20.03
CA LEU A 280 22.40 -2.04 -19.59
C LEU A 280 22.48 -1.81 -18.07
N ALA A 281 22.36 -2.88 -17.27
CA ALA A 281 22.52 -2.78 -15.82
C ALA A 281 23.97 -2.45 -15.43
N GLY A 282 24.98 -2.96 -16.14
CA GLY A 282 26.38 -2.62 -15.93
C GLY A 282 26.69 -1.14 -16.23
N ILE A 283 26.14 -0.62 -17.33
CA ILE A 283 26.22 0.81 -17.68
C ILE A 283 25.57 1.65 -16.58
N ALA A 284 24.35 1.28 -16.16
CA ALA A 284 23.63 2.00 -15.12
C ALA A 284 24.33 1.95 -13.75
N LEU A 285 24.94 0.81 -13.39
CA LEU A 285 25.70 0.67 -12.15
C LEU A 285 26.94 1.56 -12.17
N SER A 286 27.67 1.58 -13.28
CA SER A 286 28.88 2.39 -13.46
C SER A 286 28.54 3.87 -13.43
N GLY A 287 27.57 4.30 -14.24
CA GLY A 287 27.08 5.69 -14.24
C GLY A 287 26.46 6.09 -12.90
N GLY A 288 25.76 5.17 -12.23
CA GLY A 288 25.21 5.39 -10.89
C GLY A 288 26.29 5.60 -9.82
N ALA A 289 27.37 4.83 -9.86
CA ALA A 289 28.51 5.01 -8.95
C ALA A 289 29.24 6.33 -9.22
N VAL A 290 29.44 6.69 -10.49
CA VAL A 290 30.03 7.98 -10.88
C VAL A 290 29.15 9.14 -10.41
N GLY A 291 27.84 9.10 -10.67
CA GLY A 291 26.90 10.13 -10.24
C GLY A 291 26.84 10.28 -8.72
N MET A 292 26.93 9.17 -7.97
CA MET A 292 27.01 9.18 -6.51
C MET A 292 28.30 9.87 -6.01
N ALA A 293 29.45 9.49 -6.58
CA ALA A 293 30.73 10.11 -6.24
C ALA A 293 30.75 11.60 -6.58
N TRP A 294 30.15 11.98 -7.71
CA TRP A 294 30.01 13.37 -8.13
C TRP A 294 29.11 14.17 -7.19
N ALA A 295 27.96 13.60 -6.81
CA ALA A 295 27.00 14.26 -5.94
C ALA A 295 27.59 14.59 -4.55
N PHE A 296 28.39 13.67 -3.99
CA PHE A 296 28.88 13.78 -2.61
C PHE A 296 30.31 14.31 -2.48
N ALA A 297 31.13 14.19 -3.52
CA ALA A 297 32.53 14.62 -3.48
C ALA A 297 32.91 15.55 -4.63
N GLY A 298 32.01 15.81 -5.58
CA GLY A 298 32.28 16.58 -6.80
C GLY A 298 32.82 17.97 -6.55
N ALA A 299 32.44 18.64 -5.45
CA ALA A 299 32.90 19.99 -5.16
C ALA A 299 34.44 20.10 -5.07
N ALA A 300 35.11 19.03 -4.63
CA ALA A 300 36.56 19.02 -4.45
C ALA A 300 37.36 18.89 -5.77
N TRP A 301 36.75 18.45 -6.88
CA TRP A 301 37.47 18.07 -8.10
C TRP A 301 36.75 18.40 -9.42
N SER A 302 35.44 18.65 -9.39
CA SER A 302 34.68 19.08 -10.57
C SER A 302 35.03 20.51 -10.93
N SER A 303 35.54 20.69 -12.15
CA SER A 303 35.85 22.01 -12.72
C SER A 303 34.62 22.89 -12.90
N THR A 304 33.43 22.29 -13.02
CA THR A 304 32.16 23.00 -13.16
C THR A 304 31.55 23.37 -11.81
N ALA A 305 31.75 22.54 -10.77
CA ALA A 305 31.28 22.84 -9.42
C ALA A 305 32.12 23.91 -8.70
N ARG A 306 33.43 24.03 -8.99
CA ARG A 306 34.32 25.07 -8.45
C ARG A 306 34.24 25.23 -6.91
N GLY A 307 34.11 24.12 -6.18
CA GLY A 307 33.98 24.13 -4.72
C GLY A 307 32.55 24.30 -4.18
N ASP A 308 31.54 24.40 -5.05
CA ASP A 308 30.13 24.47 -4.64
C ASP A 308 29.50 23.07 -4.57
N ASP A 309 29.20 22.63 -3.34
CA ASP A 309 28.53 21.35 -3.05
C ASP A 309 27.14 21.24 -3.70
N THR A 310 26.41 22.35 -3.85
CA THR A 310 25.08 22.37 -4.44
C THR A 310 25.17 22.10 -5.94
N VAL A 311 26.14 22.70 -6.61
CA VAL A 311 26.39 22.47 -8.04
C VAL A 311 26.88 21.05 -8.28
N ALA A 312 27.78 20.54 -7.44
CA ALA A 312 28.24 19.15 -7.50
C ALA A 312 27.10 18.14 -7.29
N MET A 313 26.25 18.38 -6.28
CA MET A 313 25.06 17.58 -5.99
C MET A 313 24.12 17.54 -7.20
N ARG A 314 23.83 18.69 -7.80
CA ARG A 314 22.99 18.83 -8.99
C ARG A 314 23.54 18.03 -10.18
N GLU A 315 24.83 18.20 -10.49
CA GLU A 315 25.49 17.46 -11.57
C GLU A 315 25.44 15.94 -11.33
N GLY A 316 25.67 15.51 -10.09
CA GLY A 316 25.54 14.11 -9.70
C GLY A 316 24.12 13.57 -9.89
N ILE A 317 23.09 14.33 -9.53
CA ILE A 317 21.68 13.96 -9.76
C ILE A 317 21.39 13.79 -11.26
N VAL A 318 21.92 14.66 -12.12
CA VAL A 318 21.76 14.53 -13.59
C VAL A 318 22.36 13.21 -14.07
N ILE A 319 23.60 12.90 -13.67
CA ILE A 319 24.27 11.64 -14.03
C ILE A 319 23.48 10.42 -13.54
N LEU A 320 22.98 10.47 -12.29
CA LEU A 320 22.14 9.43 -11.70
C LEU A 320 20.82 9.24 -12.49
N ALA A 321 20.11 10.33 -12.80
CA ALA A 321 18.84 10.28 -13.51
C ALA A 321 18.98 9.72 -14.94
N VAL A 322 20.02 10.14 -15.67
CA VAL A 322 20.33 9.57 -16.99
C VAL A 322 20.70 8.08 -16.88
N SER A 323 21.45 7.70 -15.85
CA SER A 323 21.85 6.31 -15.59
C SER A 323 20.67 5.43 -15.15
N MET A 324 19.60 6.00 -14.60
CA MET A 324 18.38 5.26 -14.23
C MET A 324 17.63 4.72 -15.45
N ILE A 325 17.69 5.42 -16.59
CA ILE A 325 17.00 5.02 -17.83
C ILE A 325 17.44 3.61 -18.29
N PRO A 326 18.73 3.31 -18.50
CA PRO A 326 19.16 1.96 -18.85
C PRO A 326 18.85 0.93 -17.76
N ALA A 327 18.87 1.29 -16.46
CA ALA A 327 18.45 0.38 -15.38
C ALA A 327 16.97 -0.03 -15.50
N LEU A 328 16.08 0.93 -15.80
CA LEU A 328 14.66 0.68 -15.99
C LEU A 328 14.39 -0.17 -17.24
N VAL A 329 15.11 0.07 -18.34
CA VAL A 329 15.02 -0.75 -19.55
C VAL A 329 15.50 -2.17 -19.26
N ALA A 330 16.61 -2.33 -18.55
CA ALA A 330 17.13 -3.64 -18.14
C ALA A 330 16.11 -4.41 -17.28
N LEU A 331 15.48 -3.74 -16.32
CA LEU A 331 14.40 -4.29 -15.52
C LEU A 331 13.21 -4.71 -16.40
N GLY A 332 12.81 -3.88 -17.37
CA GLY A 332 11.75 -4.18 -18.33
C GLY A 332 12.01 -5.48 -19.12
N VAL A 333 13.23 -5.67 -19.61
CA VAL A 333 13.65 -6.90 -20.30
C VAL A 333 13.54 -8.12 -19.39
N VAL A 334 14.01 -8.02 -18.15
CA VAL A 334 13.91 -9.11 -17.15
C VAL A 334 12.45 -9.47 -16.87
N LEU A 335 11.58 -8.48 -16.70
CA LEU A 335 10.17 -8.68 -16.40
C LEU A 335 9.39 -9.26 -17.58
N ARG A 336 9.76 -8.88 -18.81
CA ARG A 336 9.14 -9.40 -20.04
C ARG A 336 9.41 -10.89 -20.25
N ARG A 337 10.48 -11.42 -19.67
CA ARG A 337 10.83 -12.86 -19.71
C ARG A 337 9.66 -13.77 -19.37
N SER A 338 8.84 -13.40 -18.38
CA SER A 338 7.87 -14.36 -17.83
C SER A 338 6.74 -14.74 -18.79
N ARG A 339 6.53 -14.05 -19.93
CA ARG A 339 5.39 -14.16 -20.90
C ARG A 339 3.98 -14.18 -20.30
N ARG A 340 3.83 -14.35 -19.00
CA ARG A 340 2.58 -14.34 -18.22
C ARG A 340 1.90 -12.98 -18.18
N ARG A 341 2.58 -11.93 -18.65
CA ARG A 341 2.07 -10.55 -18.65
C ARG A 341 2.06 -9.98 -20.06
N PRO A 342 1.05 -9.16 -20.44
CA PRO A 342 1.07 -8.35 -21.65
C PRO A 342 2.32 -7.47 -21.72
N GLY A 343 2.81 -7.19 -22.95
CA GLY A 343 4.00 -6.34 -23.13
C GLY A 343 3.77 -4.91 -22.64
N ARG A 344 2.55 -4.40 -22.85
CA ARG A 344 2.11 -3.09 -22.39
C ARG A 344 2.23 -2.92 -20.86
N ASP A 345 1.96 -3.96 -20.07
CA ASP A 345 1.97 -3.90 -18.59
C ASP A 345 3.39 -3.91 -17.99
N VAL A 346 4.40 -4.06 -18.86
CA VAL A 346 5.82 -3.93 -18.54
C VAL A 346 6.38 -2.63 -19.10
N TRP A 347 6.11 -2.33 -20.38
CA TRP A 347 6.77 -1.21 -21.05
C TRP A 347 6.13 0.15 -20.80
N ILE A 348 4.82 0.26 -20.61
CA ILE A 348 4.18 1.54 -20.26
C ILE A 348 4.78 2.14 -18.98
N PRO A 349 4.89 1.42 -17.85
CA PRO A 349 5.49 1.99 -16.66
C PRO A 349 7.00 2.25 -16.80
N VAL A 350 7.72 1.44 -17.58
CA VAL A 350 9.16 1.67 -17.85
C VAL A 350 9.37 2.96 -18.63
N VAL A 351 8.59 3.17 -19.71
CA VAL A 351 8.66 4.39 -20.52
C VAL A 351 8.25 5.60 -19.70
N ALA A 352 7.14 5.54 -18.95
CA ALA A 352 6.70 6.64 -18.10
C ALA A 352 7.75 7.02 -17.04
N ALA A 353 8.37 6.04 -16.37
CA ALA A 353 9.42 6.30 -15.40
C ALA A 353 10.69 6.89 -16.07
N ALA A 354 11.11 6.33 -17.21
CA ALA A 354 12.26 6.84 -17.97
C ALA A 354 12.05 8.28 -18.45
N THR A 355 10.85 8.60 -18.94
CA THR A 355 10.46 9.98 -19.29
C THR A 355 10.55 10.89 -18.07
N GLY A 356 10.09 10.44 -16.90
CA GLY A 356 10.20 11.23 -15.66
C GLY A 356 11.65 11.56 -15.29
N PHE A 357 12.55 10.57 -15.34
CA PHE A 357 13.97 10.81 -15.08
C PHE A 357 14.65 11.68 -16.15
N LEU A 358 14.25 11.56 -17.41
CA LEU A 358 14.74 12.43 -18.49
C LEU A 358 14.32 13.89 -18.27
N ILE A 359 13.07 14.14 -17.86
CA ILE A 359 12.59 15.48 -17.55
C ILE A 359 13.37 16.04 -16.34
N ILE A 360 13.56 15.25 -15.27
CA ILE A 360 14.36 15.67 -14.11
C ILE A 360 15.80 16.02 -14.49
N ALA A 361 16.44 15.21 -15.34
CA ALA A 361 17.80 15.47 -15.78
C ALA A 361 17.87 16.80 -16.54
N THR A 362 16.92 17.04 -17.44
CA THR A 362 16.82 18.30 -18.19
C THR A 362 16.59 19.50 -17.25
N GLU A 363 15.70 19.38 -16.28
CA GLU A 363 15.41 20.43 -15.31
C GLU A 363 16.64 20.80 -14.48
N TYR A 364 17.38 19.82 -13.96
CA TYR A 364 18.62 20.10 -13.21
C TYR A 364 19.75 20.66 -14.07
N LEU A 365 19.68 20.56 -15.40
CA LEU A 365 20.63 21.23 -16.29
C LEU A 365 20.30 22.72 -16.51
N VAL A 366 19.03 23.09 -16.45
CA VAL A 366 18.56 24.45 -16.76
C VAL A 366 18.33 25.29 -15.50
N THR A 367 17.99 24.65 -14.38
CA THR A 367 17.59 25.32 -13.14
C THR A 367 18.75 25.39 -12.14
N TYR A 368 18.90 26.52 -11.45
CA TYR A 368 20.00 26.78 -10.51
C TYR A 368 19.81 26.18 -9.12
N GLY A 369 18.79 25.34 -8.90
CA GLY A 369 18.56 24.69 -7.60
C GLY A 369 18.08 25.65 -6.50
N ASN A 370 17.52 26.80 -6.87
CA ASN A 370 16.95 27.80 -5.98
C ASN A 370 15.62 27.38 -5.31
N GLY A 371 15.12 26.18 -5.60
CA GLY A 371 13.91 25.61 -5.01
C GLY A 371 12.61 25.95 -5.74
N ASP A 372 12.68 26.61 -6.91
CA ASP A 372 11.49 26.95 -7.70
C ASP A 372 10.83 25.69 -8.27
N ILE A 373 9.53 25.53 -8.03
CA ILE A 373 8.74 24.43 -8.61
C ILE A 373 8.45 24.76 -10.07
N THR A 374 9.17 24.13 -10.99
CA THR A 374 8.98 24.31 -12.44
C THR A 374 7.94 23.33 -13.01
N ILE A 375 7.43 23.64 -14.20
CA ILE A 375 6.51 22.76 -14.94
C ILE A 375 7.17 21.40 -15.21
N GLY A 376 8.47 21.37 -15.53
CA GLY A 376 9.17 20.10 -15.73
C GLY A 376 9.31 19.30 -14.44
N TRP A 377 9.46 19.95 -13.28
CA TRP A 377 9.49 19.23 -12.00
C TRP A 377 8.17 18.51 -11.71
N VAL A 378 7.05 19.21 -11.93
CA VAL A 378 5.70 18.62 -11.82
C VAL A 378 5.49 17.54 -12.88
N GLY A 379 5.94 17.77 -14.12
CA GLY A 379 5.86 16.81 -15.22
C GLY A 379 6.64 15.52 -14.96
N ALA A 380 7.83 15.63 -14.36
CA ALA A 380 8.63 14.47 -13.97
C ALA A 380 7.95 13.66 -12.84
N ALA A 381 7.44 14.35 -11.82
CA ALA A 381 6.67 13.73 -10.75
C ALA A 381 5.42 13.02 -11.29
N ALA A 382 4.70 13.64 -12.24
CA ALA A 382 3.54 13.06 -12.90
C ALA A 382 3.89 11.80 -13.69
N ALA A 383 4.99 11.82 -14.44
CA ALA A 383 5.44 10.67 -15.22
C ALA A 383 5.80 9.46 -14.33
N ILE A 384 6.49 9.68 -13.20
CA ILE A 384 6.76 8.61 -12.23
C ILE A 384 5.46 8.15 -11.53
N GLY A 385 4.56 9.08 -11.19
CA GLY A 385 3.24 8.76 -10.63
C GLY A 385 2.43 7.85 -11.55
N VAL A 386 2.41 8.12 -12.85
CA VAL A 386 1.78 7.27 -13.88
C VAL A 386 2.46 5.90 -13.95
N ALA A 387 3.78 5.85 -13.91
CA ALA A 387 4.51 4.58 -13.90
C ALA A 387 4.13 3.71 -12.70
N LEU A 388 4.09 4.29 -11.51
CA LEU A 388 3.70 3.61 -10.27
C LEU A 388 2.24 3.14 -10.33
N ALA A 389 1.33 4.03 -10.72
CA ALA A 389 -0.09 3.74 -10.86
C ALA A 389 -0.34 2.59 -11.83
N TRP A 390 0.25 2.64 -13.02
CA TRP A 390 0.10 1.59 -14.03
C TRP A 390 0.66 0.27 -13.52
N TRP A 391 1.83 0.30 -12.89
CA TRP A 391 2.46 -0.89 -12.34
C TRP A 391 1.54 -1.59 -11.33
N ILE A 392 0.96 -0.84 -10.39
CA ILE A 392 0.11 -1.39 -9.34
C ILE A 392 -1.23 -1.85 -9.92
N VAL A 393 -1.91 -1.02 -10.69
CA VAL A 393 -3.26 -1.28 -11.20
C VAL A 393 -3.31 -2.47 -12.16
N ALA A 394 -2.31 -2.60 -13.05
CA ALA A 394 -2.21 -3.76 -13.94
C ALA A 394 -2.05 -5.09 -13.17
N ARG A 395 -1.65 -5.03 -11.89
CA ARG A 395 -1.43 -6.19 -11.01
C ARG A 395 -2.53 -6.36 -9.97
N MET A 396 -3.52 -5.47 -9.92
CA MET A 396 -4.68 -5.60 -9.02
C MET A 396 -5.67 -6.63 -9.55
N PRO A 397 -5.91 -7.74 -8.85
CA PRO A 397 -6.96 -8.69 -9.20
C PRO A 397 -8.22 -8.30 -8.44
N LEU A 398 -8.81 -7.18 -8.85
CA LEU A 398 -10.17 -6.84 -8.46
C LEU A 398 -11.12 -7.54 -9.43
N SER A 399 -11.85 -8.53 -8.94
CA SER A 399 -13.04 -9.08 -9.59
C SER A 399 -14.20 -8.74 -8.67
N THR A 400 -14.93 -7.69 -9.02
CA THR A 400 -16.27 -7.45 -8.47
C THR A 400 -17.15 -8.49 -9.13
N GLY A 401 -17.77 -9.41 -8.39
CA GLY A 401 -18.61 -10.50 -8.93
C GLY A 401 -19.82 -10.09 -9.79
N TYR A 402 -19.88 -8.84 -10.25
CA TYR A 402 -20.89 -8.21 -11.11
C TYR A 402 -20.29 -7.57 -12.39
N GLY A 403 -19.02 -7.82 -12.72
CA GLY A 403 -18.40 -7.32 -13.96
C GLY A 403 -16.95 -6.88 -13.81
N SER A 404 -16.38 -6.30 -14.88
CA SER A 404 -14.99 -5.81 -14.86
C SER A 404 -14.87 -4.65 -13.86
N ALA A 405 -14.00 -4.79 -12.85
CA ALA A 405 -13.72 -3.74 -11.86
C ALA A 405 -12.87 -2.58 -12.44
N THR A 406 -13.05 -2.29 -13.73
CA THR A 406 -12.21 -1.38 -14.51
C THR A 406 -12.33 0.05 -14.01
N GLY A 407 -13.54 0.51 -13.66
CA GLY A 407 -13.75 1.84 -13.09
C GLY A 407 -12.99 2.06 -11.78
N ILE A 408 -13.03 1.08 -10.85
CA ILE A 408 -12.29 1.15 -9.59
C ILE A 408 -10.78 1.16 -9.86
N ARG A 409 -10.30 0.31 -10.78
CA ARG A 409 -8.89 0.25 -11.17
C ARG A 409 -8.39 1.58 -11.74
N VAL A 410 -9.18 2.20 -12.63
CA VAL A 410 -8.86 3.52 -13.20
C VAL A 410 -8.84 4.59 -12.12
N GLY A 411 -9.88 4.64 -11.27
CA GLY A 411 -9.96 5.62 -10.17
C GLY A 411 -8.79 5.51 -9.21
N VAL A 412 -8.41 4.28 -8.80
CA VAL A 412 -7.26 4.07 -7.91
C VAL A 412 -5.94 4.36 -8.61
N GLY A 413 -5.80 4.03 -9.89
CA GLY A 413 -4.62 4.40 -10.68
C GLY A 413 -4.43 5.91 -10.75
N LEU A 414 -5.49 6.63 -11.08
CA LEU A 414 -5.49 8.08 -11.11
C LEU A 414 -5.14 8.66 -9.73
N ALA A 415 -5.72 8.10 -8.66
CA ALA A 415 -5.45 8.53 -7.29
C ALA A 415 -4.00 8.28 -6.87
N ILE A 416 -3.40 7.13 -7.22
CA ILE A 416 -1.98 6.85 -6.97
C ILE A 416 -1.10 7.84 -7.72
N ALA A 417 -1.41 8.09 -9.00
CA ALA A 417 -0.65 9.03 -9.81
C ALA A 417 -0.70 10.44 -9.20
N LEU A 418 -1.89 10.91 -8.82
CA LEU A 418 -2.09 12.22 -8.21
C LEU A 418 -1.45 12.31 -6.82
N ALA A 419 -1.65 11.32 -5.95
CA ALA A 419 -1.06 11.29 -4.62
C ALA A 419 0.47 11.26 -4.70
N TYR A 420 1.04 10.50 -5.64
CA TYR A 420 2.48 10.57 -5.88
C TYR A 420 2.85 11.97 -6.36
N THR A 421 2.26 12.47 -7.45
CA THR A 421 2.65 13.73 -8.09
C THR A 421 2.60 14.93 -7.13
N LEU A 422 1.48 15.09 -6.43
CA LEU A 422 1.16 16.29 -5.65
C LEU A 422 1.72 16.28 -4.24
N VAL A 423 2.02 15.11 -3.69
CA VAL A 423 2.39 14.97 -2.28
C VAL A 423 3.83 14.48 -2.12
N LEU A 424 4.22 13.47 -2.91
CA LEU A 424 5.49 12.77 -2.73
C LEU A 424 6.54 13.20 -3.76
N GLY A 425 6.10 13.39 -5.00
CA GLY A 425 6.94 13.46 -6.18
C GLY A 425 7.76 14.73 -6.24
N LEU A 426 7.26 15.85 -5.70
CA LEU A 426 8.02 17.11 -5.68
C LEU A 426 9.33 16.96 -4.87
N ALA A 427 9.30 16.23 -3.76
CA ALA A 427 10.49 15.98 -2.93
C ALA A 427 11.23 14.69 -3.31
N LEU A 428 10.50 13.59 -3.59
CA LEU A 428 11.10 12.27 -3.73
C LEU A 428 11.62 11.97 -5.14
N THR A 429 11.10 12.59 -6.19
CA THR A 429 11.45 12.22 -7.58
C THR A 429 12.96 12.40 -7.85
N PRO A 430 13.63 13.49 -7.40
CA PRO A 430 15.08 13.60 -7.46
C PRO A 430 15.81 12.55 -6.60
N MET A 431 15.30 12.30 -5.39
CA MET A 431 15.89 11.33 -4.47
C MET A 431 15.85 9.89 -5.03
N LEU A 432 14.84 9.55 -5.83
CA LEU A 432 14.77 8.24 -6.48
C LEU A 432 15.92 7.98 -7.46
N ALA A 433 16.58 9.02 -8.00
CA ALA A 433 17.74 8.85 -8.86
C ALA A 433 18.91 8.17 -8.11
N PHE A 434 19.02 8.37 -6.79
CA PHE A 434 20.03 7.72 -5.95
C PHE A 434 19.80 6.20 -5.80
N ALA A 435 18.62 5.69 -6.15
CA ALA A 435 18.35 4.25 -6.17
C ALA A 435 18.92 3.55 -7.41
N THR A 436 19.49 4.28 -8.39
CA THR A 436 20.05 3.73 -9.63
C THR A 436 21.02 2.57 -9.43
N PRO A 437 22.10 2.69 -8.61
CA PRO A 437 23.03 1.58 -8.42
C PRO A 437 22.37 0.37 -7.76
N VAL A 438 21.43 0.60 -6.84
CA VAL A 438 20.67 -0.48 -6.17
C VAL A 438 19.81 -1.22 -7.19
N LEU A 439 19.07 -0.50 -8.03
CA LEU A 439 18.24 -1.11 -9.07
C LEU A 439 19.09 -1.91 -10.07
N ALA A 440 20.22 -1.34 -10.50
CA ALA A 440 21.16 -2.01 -11.39
C ALA A 440 21.72 -3.30 -10.78
N LEU A 441 22.13 -3.27 -9.51
CA LEU A 441 22.57 -4.46 -8.76
C LEU A 441 21.48 -5.52 -8.66
N VAL A 442 20.24 -5.12 -8.33
CA VAL A 442 19.09 -6.05 -8.30
C VAL A 442 18.92 -6.74 -9.64
N VAL A 443 18.98 -5.99 -10.75
CA VAL A 443 18.87 -6.57 -12.10
C VAL A 443 20.01 -7.53 -12.43
N LEU A 444 21.24 -7.23 -12.00
CA LEU A 444 22.41 -8.10 -12.20
C LEU A 444 22.32 -9.42 -11.40
N VAL A 445 21.81 -9.35 -10.18
CA VAL A 445 21.71 -10.51 -9.26
C VAL A 445 20.50 -11.39 -9.57
N LEU A 446 19.46 -10.86 -10.23
CA LEU A 446 18.27 -11.64 -10.56
C LEU A 446 18.62 -12.88 -11.40
N PRO A 447 18.25 -14.10 -10.93
CA PRO A 447 18.73 -15.33 -11.52
C PRO A 447 18.15 -15.54 -12.93
N TRP A 448 19.02 -15.37 -13.92
CA TRP A 448 18.81 -15.92 -15.27
C TRP A 448 19.04 -17.43 -15.19
N ARG A 449 18.04 -18.20 -14.74
CA ARG A 449 18.09 -19.67 -14.79
C ARG A 449 18.54 -20.09 -16.20
N ARG A 450 19.72 -20.70 -16.27
CA ARG A 450 20.27 -21.31 -17.49
C ARG A 450 19.29 -22.39 -17.92
N SER A 451 18.90 -22.37 -19.19
CA SER A 451 18.34 -23.55 -19.85
C SER A 451 19.41 -24.63 -19.79
N SER A 452 19.24 -25.62 -18.92
CA SER A 452 19.98 -26.87 -19.03
C SER A 452 19.66 -27.43 -20.42
N ALA A 453 20.67 -27.53 -21.29
CA ALA A 453 20.54 -28.30 -22.51
C ALA A 453 20.09 -29.72 -22.12
N PRO A 454 19.15 -30.35 -22.82
CA PRO A 454 18.85 -31.75 -22.59
C PRO A 454 20.15 -32.53 -22.80
N SER A 455 20.67 -33.11 -21.73
CA SER A 455 21.71 -34.12 -21.84
C SER A 455 21.12 -35.24 -22.70
N LEU A 456 21.63 -35.36 -23.92
CA LEU A 456 21.46 -36.57 -24.72
C LEU A 456 22.05 -37.71 -23.90
N VAL A 457 21.18 -38.46 -23.22
CA VAL A 457 21.52 -39.79 -22.71
C VAL A 457 21.68 -40.63 -23.96
N VAL A 458 22.93 -40.75 -24.43
CA VAL A 458 23.34 -41.79 -25.37
C VAL A 458 23.21 -43.10 -24.60
N GLY A 459 22.04 -43.74 -24.73
CA GLY A 459 21.83 -45.09 -24.26
C GLY A 459 22.68 -46.04 -25.09
N GLN A 460 23.57 -46.76 -24.40
CA GLN A 460 24.25 -47.94 -24.90
C GLN A 460 23.21 -48.96 -25.39
N VAL A 461 23.34 -49.39 -26.65
CA VAL A 461 22.90 -50.71 -27.10
C VAL A 461 24.03 -51.29 -27.92
N ALA A 462 24.80 -52.17 -27.29
CA ALA A 462 25.35 -53.41 -27.83
C ALA A 462 25.92 -54.20 -26.65
#